data_AF-X1QUD1-F1
#
_entry.id   AF-X1QUD1-F1
#
_cell.length_a   1.000
_cell.length_b   1.000
_cell.length_c   1.000
_cell.angle_alpha   90.00
_cell.angle_beta   90.00
_cell.angle_gamma   90.00
#
_symmetry.space_group_name_H-M   'P 1'
#
loop_
_entity.id
_entity.type
_entity.pdbx_description
1 polymer ?
#
loop_
_entity_poly.entity_id
_entity_poly.type
_entity_poly.pdbx_seq_one_letter_code
_entity_poly.pdbx_strand_id
1 'polypeptide(L)'
;YYLDVSGFLFKTDLSFNQEERLNIIAFPLEEETKYKITISNSRILLEENDILYIFNGNKKSFQKLFEPVKNFKFSPDSQKLVYFNDYEIWVLFLEKKYDQPQKEAEEQLFITRFSEKIDEVFWYTNHYLIFNTGDKIKIAEIDDRDRINIVDLAEFKEPEIFWGNKKLYILSEENLYVSEELTP
;
A
#
# COMPACT_ATOMS: atom_id res chain seq x y z
N TYR A 1 5.50 -11.64 -15.37
CA TYR A 1 5.49 -12.43 -14.14
C TYR A 1 4.17 -13.16 -14.05
N TYR A 2 4.15 -14.40 -13.60
CA TYR A 2 2.92 -15.16 -13.36
C TYR A 2 3.12 -16.17 -12.24
N LEU A 3 2.01 -16.54 -11.58
CA LEU A 3 1.92 -17.65 -10.64
C LEU A 3 1.29 -18.82 -11.39
N ASP A 4 1.98 -19.96 -11.46
CA ASP A 4 1.43 -21.15 -12.08
C ASP A 4 0.45 -21.88 -11.13
N VAL A 5 -0.23 -22.91 -11.65
CA VAL A 5 -1.19 -23.71 -10.87
C VAL A 5 -0.55 -24.58 -9.78
N SER A 6 0.78 -24.68 -9.75
CA SER A 6 1.53 -25.39 -8.72
C SER A 6 2.02 -24.46 -7.61
N GLY A 7 1.66 -23.18 -7.64
CA GLY A 7 2.07 -22.18 -6.66
C GLY A 7 3.48 -21.65 -6.85
N PHE A 8 4.08 -21.83 -8.04
CA PHE A 8 5.40 -21.29 -8.37
C PHE A 8 5.29 -19.99 -9.16
N LEU A 9 6.02 -18.99 -8.68
CA LEU A 9 6.16 -17.66 -9.27
C LEU A 9 7.30 -17.66 -10.28
N PHE A 10 6.99 -17.21 -11.48
CA PHE A 10 7.93 -17.10 -12.58
C PHE A 10 8.07 -15.67 -13.08
N LYS A 11 9.30 -15.30 -13.41
CA LYS A 11 9.64 -14.12 -14.20
C LYS A 11 9.90 -14.57 -15.63
N THR A 12 9.36 -13.83 -16.58
CA THR A 12 9.52 -14.14 -18.00
C THR A 12 9.70 -12.87 -18.83
N ASP A 13 10.32 -13.02 -20.00
CA ASP A 13 10.18 -12.07 -21.09
C ASP A 13 8.76 -12.08 -21.67
N LEU A 14 8.45 -11.15 -22.57
CA LEU A 14 7.14 -11.05 -23.21
C LEU A 14 6.82 -12.26 -24.11
N SER A 15 7.84 -13.02 -24.50
CA SER A 15 7.71 -14.14 -25.44
C SER A 15 7.62 -15.50 -24.74
N PHE A 16 7.70 -15.56 -23.41
CA PHE A 16 7.71 -16.81 -22.63
C PHE A 16 8.86 -17.75 -23.01
N ASN A 17 9.96 -17.20 -23.53
CA ASN A 17 11.13 -17.99 -23.97
C ASN A 17 12.21 -18.09 -22.88
N GLN A 18 12.23 -17.14 -21.96
CA GLN A 18 13.16 -17.10 -20.84
C GLN A 18 12.39 -17.07 -19.54
N GLU A 19 12.29 -18.23 -18.90
CA GLU A 19 11.54 -18.41 -17.67
C GLU A 19 12.50 -18.61 -16.49
N GLU A 20 12.35 -17.78 -15.45
CA GLU A 20 13.08 -17.88 -14.20
C GLU A 20 12.10 -18.13 -13.05
N ARG A 21 12.23 -19.29 -12.39
CA ARG A 21 11.48 -19.58 -11.16
C ARG A 21 12.07 -18.80 -9.98
N LEU A 22 11.24 -18.03 -9.30
CA LEU A 22 11.67 -17.16 -8.20
C LEU A 22 11.55 -17.81 -6.82
N ASN A 23 10.44 -18.51 -6.54
CA ASN A 23 10.24 -19.20 -5.26
C ASN A 23 10.70 -20.67 -5.31
N ILE A 24 11.13 -21.18 -4.15
CA ILE A 24 11.47 -22.60 -3.96
C ILE A 24 10.39 -23.33 -3.15
N ILE A 25 9.64 -22.61 -2.33
CA ILE A 25 8.47 -23.11 -1.60
C ILE A 25 7.24 -22.68 -2.38
N ALA A 26 6.45 -23.65 -2.84
CA ALA A 26 5.18 -23.40 -3.51
C ALA A 26 4.25 -22.59 -2.60
N PHE A 27 3.58 -21.59 -3.17
CA PHE A 27 2.49 -20.91 -2.50
C PHE A 27 1.27 -21.85 -2.47
N PRO A 28 0.62 -22.07 -1.31
CA PRO A 28 -0.57 -22.92 -1.25
C PRO A 28 -1.73 -22.24 -1.97
N LEU A 29 -2.12 -22.77 -3.13
CA LEU A 29 -3.25 -22.25 -3.90
C LEU A 29 -4.54 -22.94 -3.49
N GLU A 30 -5.61 -22.16 -3.41
CA GLU A 30 -6.97 -22.61 -3.14
C GLU A 30 -7.80 -22.56 -4.43
N GLU A 31 -8.65 -23.56 -4.62
CA GLU A 31 -9.57 -23.59 -5.76
C GLU A 31 -10.52 -22.38 -5.74
N GLU A 32 -10.91 -21.91 -6.92
CA GLU A 32 -11.82 -20.76 -7.13
C GLU A 32 -11.35 -19.42 -6.53
N THR A 33 -10.14 -19.35 -5.98
CA THR A 33 -9.58 -18.15 -5.38
C THR A 33 -8.89 -17.29 -6.44
N LYS A 34 -9.14 -15.97 -6.40
CA LYS A 34 -8.50 -15.01 -7.29
C LYS A 34 -7.20 -14.51 -6.67
N TYR A 35 -6.15 -14.58 -7.47
CA TYR A 35 -4.82 -14.10 -7.11
C TYR A 35 -4.43 -12.92 -7.99
N LYS A 36 -3.84 -11.90 -7.38
CA LYS A 36 -3.30 -10.73 -8.11
C LYS A 36 -1.87 -10.48 -7.70
N ILE A 37 -0.99 -10.43 -8.68
CA ILE A 37 0.42 -10.06 -8.49
C ILE A 37 0.57 -8.59 -8.79
N THR A 38 1.13 -7.84 -7.83
CA THR A 38 1.51 -6.45 -8.03
C THR A 38 3.01 -6.31 -7.84
N ILE A 39 3.67 -5.59 -8.75
CA ILE A 39 5.13 -5.44 -8.78
C ILE A 39 5.47 -3.95 -8.84
N SER A 40 6.38 -3.53 -7.98
CA SER A 40 7.03 -2.22 -8.08
C SER A 40 8.52 -2.38 -7.80
N ASN A 41 9.37 -1.87 -8.70
CA ASN A 41 10.81 -2.13 -8.72
C ASN A 41 11.11 -3.64 -8.61
N SER A 42 11.78 -4.07 -7.55
CA SER A 42 12.10 -5.48 -7.26
C SER A 42 11.19 -6.11 -6.20
N ARG A 43 10.14 -5.42 -5.74
CA ARG A 43 9.20 -5.90 -4.73
C ARG A 43 7.99 -6.55 -5.42
N ILE A 44 7.62 -7.73 -4.93
CA ILE A 44 6.53 -8.54 -5.47
C ILE A 44 5.54 -8.79 -4.34
N LEU A 45 4.30 -8.36 -4.56
CA LEU A 45 3.16 -8.57 -3.69
C LEU A 45 2.19 -9.55 -4.33
N LEU A 46 1.54 -10.35 -3.51
CA LEU A 46 0.47 -11.26 -3.90
C LEU A 46 -0.75 -10.98 -3.03
N GLU A 47 -1.86 -10.64 -3.68
CA GLU A 47 -3.17 -10.53 -3.05
C GLU A 47 -3.92 -11.86 -3.22
N GLU A 48 -4.48 -12.37 -2.12
CA GLU A 48 -5.36 -13.52 -2.05
C GLU A 48 -6.56 -13.12 -1.18
N ASN A 49 -7.72 -12.87 -1.80
CA ASN A 49 -8.86 -12.29 -1.10
C ASN A 49 -8.43 -11.01 -0.32
N ASP A 50 -8.65 -10.98 1.00
CA ASP A 50 -8.26 -9.87 1.89
C ASP A 50 -6.88 -10.12 2.56
N ILE A 51 -6.03 -10.98 2.00
CA ILE A 51 -4.70 -11.26 2.53
C ILE A 51 -3.65 -10.68 1.59
N LEU A 52 -2.75 -9.87 2.15
CA LEU A 52 -1.57 -9.38 1.44
C LEU A 52 -0.36 -10.22 1.82
N TYR A 53 0.33 -10.75 0.82
CA TYR A 53 1.63 -11.41 0.98
C TYR A 53 2.73 -10.61 0.30
N ILE A 54 3.94 -10.70 0.85
CA ILE A 54 5.17 -10.15 0.27
C ILE A 54 6.15 -11.27 -0.06
N PHE A 55 6.76 -11.20 -1.25
CA PHE A 55 7.80 -12.13 -1.63
C PHE A 55 9.12 -11.80 -0.92
N ASN A 56 9.66 -12.77 -0.17
CA ASN A 56 10.96 -12.65 0.46
C ASN A 56 12.03 -13.29 -0.43
N GLY A 57 12.92 -12.46 -1.00
CA GLY A 57 13.97 -12.92 -1.92
C GLY A 57 15.02 -13.82 -1.27
N ASN A 58 15.26 -13.68 0.04
CA ASN A 58 16.22 -14.51 0.77
C ASN A 58 15.67 -15.91 1.05
N LYS A 59 14.41 -15.99 1.51
CA LYS A 59 13.73 -17.27 1.76
C LYS A 59 13.17 -17.90 0.48
N LYS A 60 13.10 -17.14 -0.61
CA LYS A 60 12.47 -17.52 -1.89
C LYS A 60 11.07 -18.09 -1.67
N SER A 61 10.26 -17.36 -0.91
CA SER A 61 8.87 -17.72 -0.60
C SER A 61 8.05 -16.47 -0.31
N PHE A 62 6.73 -16.57 -0.46
CA PHE A 62 5.81 -15.56 0.03
C PHE A 62 5.66 -15.67 1.56
N GLN A 63 5.45 -14.53 2.20
CA GLN A 63 5.15 -14.42 3.63
C GLN A 63 3.93 -13.52 3.78
N LYS A 64 3.04 -13.90 4.68
CA LYS A 64 1.87 -13.08 5.02
C LYS A 64 2.35 -11.75 5.60
N LEU A 65 1.90 -10.65 5.02
CA LEU A 65 2.20 -9.30 5.45
C LEU A 65 1.06 -8.74 6.30
N PHE A 66 -0.18 -8.83 5.83
CA PHE A 66 -1.32 -8.20 6.49
C PHE A 66 -2.65 -8.89 6.14
N GLU A 67 -3.57 -8.95 7.11
CA GLU A 67 -4.94 -9.45 6.94
C GLU A 67 -5.86 -8.88 8.05
N PRO A 68 -7.07 -8.42 7.74
CA PRO A 68 -7.56 -8.16 6.39
C PRO A 68 -6.83 -6.97 5.77
N VAL A 69 -6.60 -6.97 4.46
CA VAL A 69 -6.13 -5.81 3.69
C VAL A 69 -7.30 -5.29 2.86
N LYS A 70 -7.55 -3.99 2.93
CA LYS A 70 -8.50 -3.32 2.04
C LYS A 70 -7.80 -2.87 0.77
N ASN A 71 -6.64 -2.23 0.91
CA ASN A 71 -5.82 -1.77 -0.20
C ASN A 71 -4.37 -1.52 0.23
N PHE A 72 -3.50 -1.27 -0.75
CA PHE A 72 -2.13 -0.81 -0.55
C PHE A 72 -1.66 0.06 -1.71
N LYS A 73 -0.71 0.96 -1.45
CA LYS A 73 -0.10 1.81 -2.49
C LYS A 73 1.39 2.00 -2.22
N PHE A 74 2.21 1.91 -3.27
CA PHE A 74 3.62 2.26 -3.20
C PHE A 74 3.78 3.78 -3.06
N SER A 75 4.78 4.21 -2.29
CA SER A 75 5.18 5.62 -2.26
C SER A 75 5.67 6.09 -3.64
N PRO A 76 5.67 7.41 -3.92
CA PRO A 76 6.15 7.94 -5.20
C PRO A 76 7.57 7.49 -5.57
N ASP A 77 8.46 7.38 -4.58
CA ASP A 77 9.82 6.84 -4.73
C ASP A 77 9.90 5.30 -4.77
N SER A 78 8.78 4.61 -4.58
CA SER A 78 8.67 3.15 -4.47
C SER A 78 9.54 2.51 -3.39
N GLN A 79 9.98 3.27 -2.39
CA GLN A 79 10.76 2.78 -1.25
C GLN A 79 9.90 2.39 -0.04
N LYS A 80 8.60 2.70 -0.06
CA LYS A 80 7.66 2.40 1.01
C LYS A 80 6.36 1.87 0.43
N LEU A 81 5.63 1.14 1.25
CA LEU A 81 4.30 0.61 0.94
C LEU A 81 3.37 1.02 2.06
N VAL A 82 2.34 1.81 1.75
CA VAL A 82 1.20 1.97 2.68
C VAL A 82 0.24 0.82 2.42
N TYR A 83 -0.25 0.20 3.48
CA TYR A 83 -1.29 -0.83 3.44
C TYR A 83 -2.22 -0.61 4.62
N PHE A 84 -3.51 -0.84 4.39
CA PHE A 84 -4.52 -0.49 5.37
C PHE A 84 -5.73 -1.40 5.25
N ASN A 85 -6.53 -1.41 6.30
CA ASN A 85 -7.87 -1.98 6.31
C ASN A 85 -8.89 -0.93 6.73
N ASP A 86 -10.10 -1.37 7.06
CA ASP A 86 -11.15 -0.47 7.52
C ASP A 86 -10.78 0.31 8.79
N TYR A 87 -9.78 -0.09 9.59
CA TYR A 87 -9.53 0.52 10.90
C TYR A 87 -8.07 0.86 11.20
N GLU A 88 -7.10 0.37 10.43
CA GLU A 88 -5.67 0.56 10.67
C GLU A 88 -4.92 0.96 9.41
N ILE A 89 -3.93 1.85 9.59
CA ILE A 89 -2.98 2.25 8.54
C ILE A 89 -1.57 1.87 8.99
N TRP A 90 -0.84 1.21 8.10
CA TRP A 90 0.54 0.77 8.30
C TRP A 90 1.41 1.20 7.12
N VAL A 91 2.70 1.39 7.38
CA VAL A 91 3.73 1.65 6.37
C VAL A 91 4.85 0.62 6.51
N LEU A 92 5.20 -0.06 5.43
CA LEU A 92 6.36 -0.94 5.32
C LEU A 92 7.48 -0.20 4.61
N PHE A 93 8.65 -0.12 5.23
CA PHE A 93 9.87 0.36 4.60
C PHE A 93 10.47 -0.75 3.76
N LEU A 94 10.50 -0.57 2.44
CA LEU A 94 10.96 -1.59 1.50
C LEU A 94 12.48 -1.63 1.42
N GLU A 95 13.18 -0.57 1.82
CA GLU A 95 14.63 -0.45 1.80
C GLU A 95 15.12 0.25 3.06
N LYS A 96 16.41 0.10 3.38
CA LYS A 96 17.02 0.78 4.51
C LYS A 96 17.04 2.29 4.25
N LYS A 97 16.51 3.06 5.21
CA LYS A 97 16.52 4.51 5.21
C LYS A 97 17.66 5.01 6.08
N TYR A 98 18.54 5.84 5.50
CA TYR A 98 19.76 6.32 6.18
C TYR A 98 19.59 7.71 6.82
N ASP A 99 18.67 8.51 6.29
CA ASP A 99 18.24 9.80 6.84
C ASP A 99 17.28 9.61 8.02
N GLN A 100 17.16 10.64 8.86
CA GLN A 100 16.36 10.58 10.09
C GLN A 100 14.84 10.70 9.78
N PRO A 101 13.96 10.00 10.51
CA PRO A 101 14.26 8.83 11.34
C PRO A 101 14.78 7.67 10.49
N GLN A 102 15.84 7.00 10.96
CA GLN A 102 16.42 5.84 10.29
C GLN A 102 15.48 4.64 10.40
N LYS A 103 15.44 3.82 9.34
CA LYS A 103 14.57 2.64 9.24
C LYS A 103 15.31 1.48 8.62
N GLU A 104 15.09 0.28 9.12
CA GLU A 104 15.59 -0.93 8.50
C GLU A 104 14.68 -1.38 7.35
N ALA A 105 15.24 -2.16 6.41
CA ALA A 105 14.42 -2.78 5.38
C ALA A 105 13.46 -3.80 6.02
N GLU A 106 12.24 -3.86 5.50
CA GLU A 106 11.12 -4.66 6.02
C GLU A 106 10.58 -4.19 7.38
N GLU A 107 11.04 -3.04 7.91
CA GLU A 107 10.47 -2.44 9.11
C GLU A 107 9.04 -1.96 8.86
N GLN A 108 8.12 -2.32 9.77
CA GLN A 108 6.73 -1.88 9.74
C GLN A 108 6.52 -0.75 10.75
N LEU A 109 5.87 0.31 10.31
CA LEU A 109 5.46 1.45 11.12
C LEU A 109 3.94 1.49 11.20
N PHE A 110 3.42 1.42 12.42
CA PHE A 110 2.02 1.69 12.70
C PHE A 110 1.77 3.19 12.62
N ILE A 111 0.87 3.62 11.73
CA ILE A 111 0.52 5.04 11.58
C ILE A 111 -0.57 5.41 12.59
N THR A 112 -1.70 4.70 12.55
CA THR A 112 -2.85 4.98 13.42
C THR A 112 -3.93 3.92 13.30
N ARG A 113 -4.89 3.96 14.22
CA ARG A 113 -6.17 3.25 14.13
C ARG A 113 -7.34 4.18 14.44
N PHE A 114 -8.47 3.93 13.81
CA PHE A 114 -9.73 4.66 14.04
C PHE A 114 -10.86 3.71 14.40
N SER A 115 -11.86 4.23 15.11
CA SER A 115 -13.14 3.54 15.32
C SER A 115 -14.06 3.66 14.11
N GLU A 116 -13.94 4.76 13.37
CA GLU A 116 -14.61 4.96 12.09
C GLU A 116 -13.84 4.30 10.97
N LYS A 117 -14.55 3.90 9.91
CA LYS A 117 -13.92 3.22 8.78
C LYS A 117 -12.97 4.15 8.03
N ILE A 118 -11.82 3.64 7.63
CA ILE A 118 -10.89 4.26 6.69
C ILE A 118 -11.32 3.85 5.29
N ASP A 119 -11.62 4.82 4.42
CA ASP A 119 -12.07 4.51 3.06
C ASP A 119 -10.90 4.41 2.08
N GLU A 120 -10.18 5.51 1.87
CA GLU A 120 -8.99 5.55 1.00
C GLU A 120 -7.79 6.15 1.73
N VAL A 121 -6.59 5.71 1.31
CA VAL A 121 -5.30 6.24 1.76
C VAL A 121 -4.38 6.39 0.56
N PHE A 122 -3.79 7.57 0.36
CA PHE A 122 -2.80 7.80 -0.70
C PHE A 122 -1.61 8.61 -0.22
N TRP A 123 -0.50 8.40 -0.91
CA TRP A 123 0.71 9.20 -0.72
C TRP A 123 0.53 10.58 -1.33
N TYR A 124 0.66 11.61 -0.51
CA TYR A 124 0.80 12.99 -0.97
C TYR A 124 2.25 13.27 -1.39
N THR A 125 3.19 12.81 -0.56
CA THR A 125 4.64 12.83 -0.83
C THR A 125 5.26 11.52 -0.35
N ASN A 126 6.59 11.41 -0.30
CA ASN A 126 7.26 10.26 0.32
C ASN A 126 7.13 10.22 1.86
N HIS A 127 6.59 11.27 2.48
CA HIS A 127 6.51 11.45 3.94
C HIS A 127 5.10 11.73 4.46
N TYR A 128 4.14 11.99 3.58
CA TYR A 128 2.78 12.37 3.96
C TYR A 128 1.75 11.47 3.31
N LEU A 129 0.80 11.02 4.12
CA LEU A 129 -0.38 10.27 3.70
C LEU A 129 -1.62 11.14 3.85
N ILE A 130 -2.49 11.15 2.85
CA ILE A 130 -3.84 11.70 2.97
C ILE A 130 -4.82 10.54 2.95
N PHE A 131 -5.83 10.61 3.80
CA PHE A 131 -6.85 9.59 3.94
C PHE A 131 -8.15 10.18 4.48
N ASN A 132 -9.25 9.45 4.43
CA ASN A 132 -10.49 9.85 5.08
C ASN A 132 -11.02 8.79 6.04
N THR A 133 -11.71 9.26 7.07
CA THR A 133 -12.46 8.44 8.02
C THR A 133 -13.80 9.11 8.31
N GLY A 134 -14.89 8.45 7.94
CA GLY A 134 -16.21 9.08 7.97
C GLY A 134 -16.21 10.38 7.15
N ASP A 135 -16.72 11.46 7.72
CA ASP A 135 -16.84 12.75 7.04
C ASP A 135 -15.53 13.56 6.98
N LYS A 136 -14.44 13.04 7.56
CA LYS A 136 -13.20 13.79 7.75
C LYS A 136 -12.10 13.34 6.81
N ILE A 137 -11.51 14.31 6.11
CA ILE A 137 -10.28 14.14 5.35
C ILE A 137 -9.11 14.57 6.23
N LYS A 138 -8.08 13.74 6.31
CA LYS A 138 -6.93 13.89 7.22
C LYS A 138 -5.62 13.78 6.46
N ILE A 139 -4.58 14.35 7.03
CA ILE A 139 -3.19 14.16 6.58
C ILE A 139 -2.34 13.67 7.75
N ALA A 140 -1.45 12.72 7.51
CA ALA A 140 -0.48 12.21 8.48
C ALA A 140 0.96 12.37 7.97
N GLU A 141 1.85 12.85 8.83
CA GLU A 141 3.31 12.78 8.63
C GLU A 141 3.83 11.46 9.21
N ILE A 142 4.55 10.68 8.42
CA ILE A 142 5.06 9.36 8.85
C ILE A 142 6.33 9.45 9.71
N ASP A 143 6.73 10.64 10.12
CA ASP A 143 7.86 10.84 11.03
C ASP A 143 7.46 10.41 12.45
N ASP A 144 8.12 9.37 12.94
CA ASP A 144 7.81 8.71 14.20
C ASP A 144 8.80 9.03 15.32
N ARG A 145 9.61 10.09 15.19
CA ARG A 145 10.55 10.52 16.24
C ARG A 145 9.84 10.86 17.56
N ASP A 146 8.59 11.33 17.48
CA ASP A 146 7.72 11.56 18.64
C ASP A 146 6.42 10.74 18.51
N ARG A 147 5.39 11.36 17.96
CA ARG A 147 4.10 10.74 17.62
C ARG A 147 3.80 11.08 16.18
N ILE A 148 3.16 10.15 15.48
CA ILE A 148 2.61 10.40 14.15
C ILE A 148 1.72 11.65 14.24
N ASN A 149 2.09 12.67 13.48
CA ASN A 149 1.35 13.92 13.44
C ASN A 149 0.19 13.77 12.46
N ILE A 150 -1.05 13.96 12.93
CA ILE A 150 -2.27 13.83 12.12
C ILE A 150 -3.13 15.08 12.29
N VAL A 151 -3.56 15.66 11.17
CA VAL A 151 -4.39 16.88 11.15
C VAL A 151 -5.62 16.67 10.28
N ASP A 152 -6.77 17.18 10.74
CA ASP A 152 -8.01 17.24 9.96
C ASP A 152 -7.87 18.38 8.93
N LEU A 153 -7.91 18.05 7.64
CA LEU A 153 -7.80 19.02 6.54
C LEU A 153 -9.15 19.66 6.22
N ALA A 154 -10.19 18.85 6.17
CA ALA A 154 -11.54 19.27 5.79
C ALA A 154 -12.58 18.25 6.26
N GLU A 155 -13.83 18.69 6.29
CA GLU A 155 -14.99 17.86 6.59
C GLU A 155 -16.01 18.01 5.47
N PHE A 156 -16.46 16.88 4.95
CA PHE A 156 -17.42 16.75 3.87
C PHE A 156 -18.33 15.58 4.22
N LYS A 157 -19.61 15.67 3.91
CA LYS A 157 -20.54 14.58 4.21
C LYS A 157 -20.32 13.42 3.23
N GLU A 158 -20.10 12.22 3.75
CA GLU A 158 -19.88 10.98 2.98
C GLU A 158 -18.92 11.18 1.78
N PRO A 159 -17.66 11.60 2.02
CA PRO A 159 -16.76 11.98 0.94
C PRO A 159 -16.10 10.76 0.31
N GLU A 160 -16.13 10.70 -1.02
CA GLU A 160 -15.21 9.88 -1.80
C GLU A 160 -14.02 10.72 -2.23
N ILE A 161 -12.80 10.28 -1.92
CA ILE A 161 -11.56 11.01 -2.22
C ILE A 161 -10.71 10.31 -3.27
N PHE A 162 -10.14 11.09 -4.18
CA PHE A 162 -9.27 10.59 -5.25
C PHE A 162 -8.02 11.48 -5.37
N TRP A 163 -6.90 10.84 -5.68
CA TRP A 163 -5.64 11.54 -5.95
C TRP A 163 -5.21 11.39 -7.39
N GLY A 164 -4.92 12.50 -8.06
CA GLY A 164 -4.43 12.47 -9.44
C GLY A 164 -3.94 13.84 -9.90
N ASN A 165 -2.98 13.88 -10.82
CA ASN A 165 -2.46 15.13 -11.38
C ASN A 165 -2.05 16.16 -10.29
N LYS A 166 -1.49 15.67 -9.17
CA LYS A 166 -1.11 16.46 -7.98
C LYS A 166 -2.26 17.26 -7.34
N LYS A 167 -3.49 16.79 -7.50
CA LYS A 167 -4.70 17.39 -6.93
C LYS A 167 -5.49 16.35 -6.17
N LEU A 168 -6.13 16.83 -5.11
CA LEU A 168 -7.13 16.09 -4.37
C LEU A 168 -8.51 16.40 -4.98
N TYR A 169 -9.20 15.36 -5.41
CA TYR A 169 -10.59 15.42 -5.84
C TYR A 169 -11.46 14.83 -4.74
N ILE A 170 -12.58 15.50 -4.46
CA ILE A 170 -13.52 15.10 -3.42
C ILE A 170 -14.90 15.11 -4.04
N LEU A 171 -15.57 13.96 -4.07
CA LEU A 171 -16.97 13.85 -4.44
C LEU A 171 -17.79 13.75 -3.14
N SER A 172 -18.70 14.68 -2.92
CA SER A 172 -19.56 14.71 -1.73
C SER A 172 -20.90 15.35 -2.10
N GLU A 173 -22.00 14.67 -1.76
CA GLU A 173 -23.37 15.11 -2.07
C GLU A 173 -23.54 15.57 -3.54
N GLU A 174 -23.09 14.76 -4.50
CA GLU A 174 -23.14 15.04 -5.96
C GLU A 174 -22.29 16.24 -6.43
N ASN A 175 -21.52 16.86 -5.54
CA ASN A 175 -20.61 17.95 -5.87
C ASN A 175 -19.16 17.45 -5.95
N LEU A 176 -18.47 17.85 -7.01
CA LEU A 176 -17.04 17.58 -7.19
C LEU A 176 -16.23 18.82 -6.80
N TYR A 177 -15.45 18.69 -5.74
CA TYR A 177 -14.47 19.68 -5.28
C TYR A 177 -13.07 19.26 -5.73
N VAL A 178 -12.24 20.24 -6.06
CA VAL A 178 -10.87 20.01 -6.51
C VAL A 178 -9.95 20.98 -5.80
N SER A 179 -8.86 20.49 -5.21
CA SER A 179 -7.83 21.34 -4.62
C SER A 179 -7.10 22.15 -5.70
N GLU A 180 -6.42 23.22 -5.28
CA GLU A 180 -5.31 23.75 -6.08
C GLU A 180 -4.24 22.66 -6.28
N GLU A 181 -3.31 22.88 -7.22
CA GLU A 181 -2.16 21.98 -7.34
C GLU A 181 -1.38 22.01 -6.04
N LEU A 182 -1.27 20.86 -5.38
CA LEU A 182 -0.52 20.74 -4.14
C LEU A 182 0.94 20.46 -4.51
N THR A 183 1.78 21.47 -4.33
CA THR A 183 3.23 21.34 -4.51
C THR A 183 3.90 21.01 -3.17
N PRO A 184 4.82 20.02 -3.14
CA PRO A 184 5.61 19.71 -1.95
C PRO A 184 6.47 20.89 -1.49
#